data_AF-A0A521F9Y5-F1
#
_entry.id   AF-A0A521F9Y5-F1
#
_cell.length_a   1.000
_cell.length_b   1.000
_cell.length_c   1.000
_cell.angle_alpha   90.00
_cell.angle_beta   90.00
_cell.angle_gamma   90.00
#
_symmetry.space_group_name_H-M   'P 1'
#
loop_
_entity.id
_entity.type
_entity.pdbx_description
1 polymer ?
#
loop_
_entity_poly.entity_id
_entity_poly.type
_entity_poly.pdbx_seq_one_letter_code
_entity_poly.pdbx_strand_id
1 'polypeptide(L)'
;MEVWFFKLAHDPLFETLGTIKPQEMNSRKIQDEIIKKATEYGLNPNQKGYVSSNSANLIGTVTSWNEIERELDNGQGSELRPDRNGITKFNAIHSSSALCVNNFALLKYSLNEFTFLNYTDFEEASFEKKLPTGISIPNLDFYLENKKVIIGIESKFTEIFTEKLPNKGNNLEKYLNRKELKYLPASFMNVINHYVSNTEKKHLDFAQLIKHTIGLINAGQKCEKKPVLVYIYWLPKNWFEFNMFKKHNDQIDEFKIAISDFIDFVPMSYLDFWNYYGIEETFKETVSEMRRRYELNI
;
A
#
# COMPACT_ATOMS: atom_id res chain seq x y z
N MET A 1 6.17 -19.71 -17.37
CA MET A 1 6.27 -18.42 -16.65
C MET A 1 6.11 -17.35 -17.71
N GLU A 2 4.87 -17.16 -18.14
CA GLU A 2 4.44 -16.26 -19.23
C GLU A 2 2.94 -16.47 -19.34
N VAL A 3 2.12 -15.73 -18.58
CA VAL A 3 0.81 -15.21 -19.00
C VAL A 3 0.39 -14.13 -17.99
N TRP A 4 -0.07 -12.97 -18.49
CA TRP A 4 -0.90 -11.95 -17.78
C TRP A 4 -0.23 -10.79 -16.99
N PHE A 5 0.71 -10.06 -17.59
CA PHE A 5 0.98 -8.66 -17.18
C PHE A 5 0.69 -7.60 -18.26
N PHE A 6 0.02 -7.98 -19.35
CA PHE A 6 -0.40 -7.05 -20.39
C PHE A 6 -1.92 -7.04 -20.53
N LYS A 7 -2.58 -6.14 -19.80
CA LYS A 7 -3.88 -5.57 -20.21
C LYS A 7 -4.20 -4.20 -19.60
N LEU A 8 -3.17 -3.37 -19.40
CA LEU A 8 -3.33 -1.92 -19.24
C LEU A 8 -2.39 -1.09 -20.13
N ALA A 9 -1.62 -1.74 -21.02
CA ALA A 9 -1.04 -1.06 -22.16
C ALA A 9 -1.94 -1.35 -23.36
N HIS A 10 -2.60 -0.30 -23.88
CA HIS A 10 -3.53 -0.29 -25.02
C HIS A 10 -5.01 -0.50 -24.66
N ASP A 11 -5.55 0.37 -23.82
CA ASP A 11 -6.95 0.78 -23.97
C ASP A 11 -7.03 1.76 -25.17
N PRO A 12 -7.79 1.45 -26.26
CA PRO A 12 -7.95 2.34 -27.41
C PRO A 12 -8.58 3.70 -27.09
N LEU A 13 -9.10 3.90 -25.87
CA LEU A 13 -9.57 5.21 -25.39
C LEU A 13 -8.45 6.23 -25.19
N PHE A 14 -7.17 5.82 -25.15
CA PHE A 14 -6.04 6.75 -25.00
C PHE A 14 -5.71 7.55 -26.28
N GLU A 15 -6.12 7.09 -27.48
CA GLU A 15 -5.77 7.75 -28.74
C GLU A 15 -6.75 8.84 -29.20
N THR A 16 -7.86 9.07 -28.48
CA THR A 16 -8.89 10.05 -28.87
C THR A 16 -9.18 11.15 -27.85
N LEU A 17 -8.32 11.33 -26.85
CA LEU A 17 -8.37 12.50 -25.96
C LEU A 17 -7.39 13.55 -26.48
N GLY A 18 -7.92 14.51 -27.25
CA GLY A 18 -7.20 15.75 -27.56
C GLY A 18 -6.58 16.35 -26.29
N THR A 19 -5.43 17.01 -26.42
CA THR A 19 -4.57 17.47 -25.32
C THR A 19 -5.33 18.22 -24.21
N ILE A 20 -5.87 17.48 -23.23
CA ILE A 20 -6.42 18.04 -22.00
C ILE A 20 -5.21 18.42 -21.16
N LYS A 21 -5.07 19.72 -20.88
CA LYS A 21 -4.05 20.20 -19.92
C LYS A 21 -4.32 19.52 -18.57
N PRO A 22 -3.32 18.84 -17.96
CA PRO A 22 -3.51 18.19 -16.67
C PRO A 22 -4.01 19.19 -15.63
N GLN A 23 -5.00 18.81 -14.83
CA GLN A 23 -5.51 19.67 -13.76
C GLN A 23 -4.55 19.65 -12.56
N GLU A 24 -4.32 20.82 -11.96
CA GLU A 24 -3.69 20.94 -10.65
C GLU A 24 -4.78 20.96 -9.57
N MET A 25 -4.86 19.89 -8.79
CA MET A 25 -5.74 19.81 -7.63
C MET A 25 -4.91 19.72 -6.35
N ASN A 26 -5.23 20.55 -5.36
CA ASN A 26 -4.60 20.49 -4.04
C ASN A 26 -5.15 19.29 -3.26
N SER A 27 -4.28 18.59 -2.52
CA SER A 27 -4.61 17.43 -1.68
C SER A 27 -5.82 17.65 -0.76
N ARG A 28 -6.03 18.88 -0.29
CA ARG A 28 -7.21 19.23 0.53
C ARG A 28 -8.53 19.03 -0.20
N LYS A 29 -8.62 19.42 -1.47
CA LYS A 29 -9.86 19.23 -2.26
C LYS A 29 -10.17 17.74 -2.47
N ILE A 30 -9.13 16.94 -2.72
CA ILE A 30 -9.28 15.48 -2.84
C ILE A 30 -9.78 14.89 -1.51
N GLN A 31 -9.23 15.34 -0.38
CA GLN A 31 -9.71 14.93 0.94
C GLN A 31 -11.17 15.34 1.18
N ASP A 32 -11.58 16.53 0.76
CA ASP A 32 -12.98 16.99 0.87
C ASP A 32 -13.94 16.08 0.06
N GLU A 33 -13.57 15.67 -1.16
CA GLU A 33 -14.36 14.71 -1.94
C GLU A 33 -14.39 13.31 -1.31
N ILE A 34 -13.29 12.84 -0.71
CA ILE A 34 -13.28 11.60 0.08
C ILE A 34 -14.23 11.72 1.29
N ILE A 35 -14.26 12.87 1.98
CA ILE A 35 -15.20 13.14 3.10
C ILE A 35 -16.64 13.10 2.64
N LYS A 36 -16.94 13.77 1.53
CA LYS A 36 -18.26 13.78 0.94
C LYS A 36 -18.71 12.37 0.57
N LYS A 37 -17.88 11.62 -0.14
CA LYS A 37 -18.16 10.22 -0.52
C LYS A 37 -18.40 9.32 0.69
N ALA A 38 -17.57 9.44 1.73
CA ALA A 38 -17.75 8.69 2.98
C ALA A 38 -19.05 9.05 3.70
N THR A 39 -19.48 10.32 3.63
CA THR A 39 -20.76 10.78 4.18
C THR A 39 -21.95 10.21 3.39
N GLU A 40 -21.87 10.25 2.06
CA GLU A 40 -22.87 9.63 1.16
C GLU A 40 -22.98 8.11 1.36
N TYR A 41 -21.87 7.45 1.70
CA TYR A 41 -21.85 6.05 2.07
C TYR A 41 -22.59 5.75 3.38
N GLY A 42 -22.68 6.75 4.27
CA GLY A 42 -23.39 6.66 5.57
C GLY A 42 -22.50 6.84 6.80
N LEU A 43 -21.24 7.25 6.64
CA LEU A 43 -20.38 7.58 7.78
C LEU A 43 -20.69 9.00 8.31
N ASN A 44 -20.36 9.22 9.58
CA ASN A 44 -20.55 10.53 10.25
C ASN A 44 -19.20 11.10 10.70
N PRO A 45 -18.30 11.50 9.77
CA PRO A 45 -17.05 12.13 10.14
C PRO A 45 -17.26 13.55 10.67
N ASN A 46 -16.39 14.00 11.58
CA ASN A 46 -16.31 15.40 11.96
C ASN A 46 -15.76 16.27 10.80
N GLN A 47 -15.69 17.59 11.00
CA GLN A 47 -15.18 18.55 9.99
C GLN A 47 -13.74 18.27 9.51
N LYS A 48 -12.95 17.49 10.26
CA LYS A 48 -11.59 17.11 9.89
C LYS A 48 -11.52 15.73 9.21
N GLY A 49 -12.66 15.08 8.98
CA GLY A 49 -12.72 13.76 8.35
C GLY A 49 -12.49 12.58 9.30
N TYR A 50 -12.81 12.71 10.60
CA TYR A 50 -12.63 11.63 11.58
C TYR A 50 -13.95 11.10 12.10
N VAL A 51 -14.14 9.78 12.07
CA VAL A 51 -15.26 9.11 12.73
C VAL A 51 -15.02 8.94 14.23
N SER A 52 -16.06 8.58 14.98
CA SER A 52 -16.04 8.54 16.45
C SER A 52 -15.29 7.34 17.05
N SER A 53 -15.09 6.25 16.30
CA SER A 53 -14.41 5.04 16.77
C SER A 53 -13.73 4.28 15.63
N ASN A 54 -12.79 3.39 15.97
CA ASN A 54 -12.13 2.54 14.98
C ASN A 54 -13.15 1.70 14.20
N SER A 55 -14.12 1.11 14.92
CA SER A 55 -15.20 0.29 14.36
C SER A 55 -16.11 1.08 13.40
N ALA A 56 -16.34 2.38 13.65
CA ALA A 56 -17.10 3.23 12.74
C ALA A 56 -16.37 3.46 11.41
N ASN A 57 -15.06 3.20 11.34
CA ASN A 57 -14.29 3.31 10.11
C ASN A 57 -14.18 1.98 9.34
N LEU A 58 -14.80 0.90 9.84
CA LEU A 58 -14.78 -0.41 9.20
C LEU A 58 -15.98 -0.59 8.24
N ILE A 59 -15.80 -1.41 7.21
CA ILE A 59 -16.90 -1.87 6.36
C ILE A 59 -17.45 -3.18 6.93
N GLY A 60 -18.73 -3.17 7.30
CA GLY A 60 -19.39 -4.35 7.85
C GLY A 60 -18.81 -4.80 9.20
N THR A 61 -19.11 -6.04 9.57
CA THR A 61 -18.57 -6.66 10.79
C THR A 61 -17.25 -7.35 10.48
N VAL A 62 -16.16 -6.87 11.06
CA VAL A 62 -14.86 -7.54 11.02
C VAL A 62 -14.76 -8.47 12.22
N THR A 63 -15.08 -9.75 12.04
CA THR A 63 -15.12 -10.76 13.12
C THR A 63 -13.77 -10.90 13.87
N SER A 64 -12.66 -10.54 13.23
CA SER A 64 -11.28 -10.70 13.75
C SER A 64 -10.76 -9.40 14.30
N TRP A 65 -11.64 -8.41 14.52
CA TRP A 65 -11.24 -7.08 14.92
C TRP A 65 -10.36 -7.09 16.17
N ASN A 66 -10.68 -7.89 17.19
CA ASN A 66 -9.87 -7.96 18.41
C ASN A 66 -8.44 -8.48 18.19
N GLU A 67 -8.22 -9.31 17.16
CA GLU A 67 -6.89 -9.79 16.79
C GLU A 67 -6.15 -8.73 15.96
N ILE A 68 -6.83 -8.20 14.95
CA ILE A 68 -6.32 -7.12 14.08
C ILE A 68 -5.96 -5.89 14.90
N GLU A 69 -6.76 -5.54 15.90
CA GLU A 69 -6.51 -4.42 16.80
C GLU A 69 -5.18 -4.59 17.55
N ARG A 70 -4.89 -5.81 18.05
CA ARG A 70 -3.59 -6.11 18.70
C ARG A 70 -2.43 -6.08 17.72
N GLU A 71 -2.64 -6.57 16.49
CA GLU A 71 -1.63 -6.50 15.43
C GLU A 71 -1.27 -5.03 15.12
N LEU A 72 -2.29 -4.19 14.92
CA LEU A 72 -2.14 -2.77 14.68
C LEU A 72 -1.46 -2.02 15.84
N ASP A 73 -1.81 -2.36 17.09
CA ASP A 73 -1.21 -1.76 18.29
C ASP A 73 0.25 -2.18 18.52
N ASN A 74 0.64 -3.34 17.99
CA ASN A 74 2.03 -3.82 18.04
C ASN A 74 2.91 -3.13 16.98
N GLY A 75 2.32 -2.50 15.97
CA GLY A 75 3.00 -1.69 14.96
C GLY A 75 3.68 -0.44 15.54
N GLN A 76 4.56 0.19 14.76
CA GLN A 76 5.22 1.45 15.17
C GLN A 76 4.40 2.70 14.80
N GLY A 77 3.34 2.54 13.99
CA GLY A 77 2.53 3.65 13.48
C GLY A 77 1.69 4.37 14.53
N SER A 78 1.46 3.76 15.70
CA SER A 78 0.50 4.24 16.71
C SER A 78 -0.90 4.47 16.12
N GLU A 79 -1.30 3.62 15.18
CA GLU A 79 -2.48 3.81 14.33
C GLU A 79 -3.78 3.94 15.12
N LEU A 80 -3.87 3.21 16.24
CA LEU A 80 -5.04 3.16 17.12
C LEU A 80 -4.95 4.08 18.35
N ARG A 81 -3.81 4.75 18.55
CA ARG A 81 -3.59 5.59 19.71
C ARG A 81 -3.87 7.05 19.37
N PRO A 82 -4.61 7.77 20.22
CA PRO A 82 -4.78 9.21 20.05
C PRO A 82 -3.43 9.92 20.10
N ASP A 83 -3.21 10.86 19.17
CA ASP A 83 -2.10 11.79 19.24
C ASP A 83 -2.29 12.81 20.39
N ARG A 84 -1.36 13.76 20.52
CA ARG A 84 -1.42 14.84 21.52
C ARG A 84 -2.69 15.71 21.44
N ASN A 85 -3.42 15.66 20.33
CA ASN A 85 -4.65 16.39 20.10
C ASN A 85 -5.90 15.49 20.24
N GLY A 86 -5.74 14.25 20.70
CA GLY A 86 -6.83 13.28 20.80
C GLY A 86 -7.23 12.64 19.47
N ILE A 87 -6.42 12.78 18.42
CA ILE A 87 -6.74 12.29 17.07
C ILE A 87 -6.15 10.90 16.89
N THR A 88 -7.01 9.92 16.58
CA THR A 88 -6.59 8.56 16.21
C THR A 88 -6.52 8.45 14.69
N LYS A 89 -5.37 8.05 14.14
CA LYS A 89 -5.17 7.98 12.68
C LYS A 89 -6.13 7.01 12.02
N PHE A 90 -6.38 5.86 12.65
CA PHE A 90 -7.32 4.87 12.15
C PHE A 90 -8.74 5.42 12.03
N ASN A 91 -9.12 6.46 12.78
CA ASN A 91 -10.43 7.10 12.66
C ASN A 91 -10.54 8.07 11.48
N ALA A 92 -9.43 8.43 10.82
CA ALA A 92 -9.49 9.24 9.63
C ALA A 92 -10.16 8.43 8.51
N ILE A 93 -11.16 8.98 7.86
CA ILE A 93 -11.77 8.33 6.69
C ILE A 93 -10.77 8.09 5.55
N HIS A 94 -9.67 8.87 5.56
CA HIS A 94 -8.57 8.83 4.61
C HIS A 94 -7.35 8.05 5.14
N SER A 95 -7.58 7.20 6.16
CA SER A 95 -6.58 6.30 6.73
C SER A 95 -6.25 5.16 5.77
N SER A 96 -4.98 5.02 5.42
CA SER A 96 -4.44 3.86 4.69
C SER A 96 -4.55 2.58 5.51
N SER A 97 -4.35 2.64 6.83
CA SER A 97 -4.54 1.51 7.75
C SER A 97 -5.98 0.99 7.74
N ALA A 98 -6.98 1.88 7.82
CA ALA A 98 -8.37 1.48 7.73
C ALA A 98 -8.73 0.93 6.33
N LEU A 99 -8.22 1.55 5.27
CA LEU A 99 -8.37 1.04 3.90
C LEU A 99 -7.77 -0.37 3.76
N CYS A 100 -6.57 -0.59 4.30
CA CYS A 100 -5.88 -1.88 4.31
C CYS A 100 -6.70 -2.94 5.05
N VAL A 101 -7.13 -2.64 6.27
CA VAL A 101 -7.96 -3.55 7.09
C VAL A 101 -9.25 -3.91 6.38
N ASN A 102 -9.98 -2.91 5.86
CA ASN A 102 -11.23 -3.19 5.18
C ASN A 102 -11.03 -4.18 4.02
N ASN A 103 -9.89 -4.13 3.30
CA ASN A 103 -9.65 -4.95 2.11
C ASN A 103 -9.14 -6.35 2.43
N PHE A 104 -8.33 -6.47 3.50
CA PHE A 104 -7.60 -7.71 3.75
C PHE A 104 -8.05 -8.44 5.01
N ALA A 105 -8.90 -7.86 5.86
CA ALA A 105 -9.36 -8.54 7.07
C ALA A 105 -10.15 -9.82 6.78
N LEU A 106 -10.90 -9.86 5.68
CA LEU A 106 -11.65 -11.05 5.26
C LEU A 106 -10.72 -12.23 4.97
N LEU A 107 -9.50 -11.97 4.49
CA LEU A 107 -8.54 -13.02 4.15
C LEU A 107 -8.19 -13.90 5.34
N LYS A 108 -8.17 -13.34 6.56
CA LYS A 108 -7.87 -14.11 7.77
C LYS A 108 -8.84 -15.28 8.02
N TYR A 109 -9.99 -15.33 7.33
CA TYR A 109 -10.96 -16.43 7.41
C TYR A 109 -10.83 -17.48 6.31
N SER A 110 -10.28 -17.09 5.17
CA SER A 110 -10.28 -17.90 3.95
C SER A 110 -8.87 -17.98 3.34
N LEU A 111 -7.83 -18.05 4.19
CA LEU A 111 -6.43 -17.99 3.76
C LEU A 111 -6.05 -19.12 2.81
N ASN A 112 -6.52 -20.33 3.10
CA ASN A 112 -6.26 -21.51 2.28
C ASN A 112 -7.03 -21.50 0.95
N GLU A 113 -8.19 -20.85 0.90
CA GLU A 113 -9.05 -20.75 -0.28
C GLU A 113 -8.69 -19.56 -1.18
N PHE A 114 -7.97 -18.57 -0.64
CA PHE A 114 -7.60 -17.38 -1.39
C PHE A 114 -6.40 -17.62 -2.30
N THR A 115 -6.55 -17.23 -3.57
CA THR A 115 -5.44 -17.16 -4.53
C THR A 115 -4.99 -15.71 -4.68
N PHE A 116 -3.70 -15.45 -4.50
CA PHE A 116 -3.11 -14.13 -4.70
C PHE A 116 -1.81 -14.23 -5.48
N LEU A 117 -1.70 -13.50 -6.60
CA LEU A 117 -0.52 -13.53 -7.48
C LEU A 117 -0.12 -14.96 -7.90
N ASN A 118 -1.11 -15.82 -8.12
CA ASN A 118 -0.96 -17.25 -8.43
C ASN A 118 -0.38 -18.12 -7.29
N TYR A 119 -0.35 -17.62 -6.06
CA TYR A 119 -0.07 -18.40 -4.87
C TYR A 119 -1.37 -18.71 -4.12
N THR A 120 -1.45 -19.91 -3.55
CA THR A 120 -2.60 -20.44 -2.80
C THR A 120 -2.12 -20.96 -1.44
N ASP A 121 -3.04 -21.53 -0.65
CA ASP A 121 -2.71 -22.27 0.57
C ASP A 121 -1.93 -21.42 1.58
N PHE A 122 -2.36 -20.16 1.78
CA PHE A 122 -1.74 -19.30 2.78
C PHE A 122 -1.97 -19.85 4.19
N GLU A 123 -0.91 -19.82 4.99
CA GLU A 123 -0.87 -20.37 6.36
C GLU A 123 -0.81 -19.25 7.41
N GLU A 124 -0.33 -18.06 7.02
CA GLU A 124 -0.24 -16.90 7.90
C GLU A 124 -0.73 -15.63 7.20
N ALA A 125 -1.47 -14.82 7.96
CA ALA A 125 -1.79 -13.45 7.60
C ALA A 125 -1.83 -12.54 8.82
N SER A 126 -1.22 -11.36 8.72
CA SER A 126 -1.15 -10.41 9.83
C SER A 126 -1.00 -8.97 9.35
N PHE A 127 -1.60 -8.04 10.07
CA PHE A 127 -1.34 -6.61 9.92
C PHE A 127 -0.08 -6.17 10.67
N GLU A 128 0.54 -5.07 10.24
CA GLU A 128 1.71 -4.46 10.90
C GLU A 128 2.87 -5.45 11.16
N LYS A 129 3.11 -6.37 10.22
CA LYS A 129 4.15 -7.39 10.37
C LYS A 129 5.53 -6.74 10.38
N LYS A 130 6.24 -6.91 11.50
CA LYS A 130 7.63 -6.49 11.67
C LYS A 130 8.59 -7.34 10.84
N LEU A 131 9.33 -6.71 9.94
CA LEU A 131 10.37 -7.35 9.14
C LEU A 131 11.74 -6.72 9.39
N PRO A 132 12.53 -7.23 10.36
CA PRO A 132 13.85 -6.68 10.66
C PRO A 132 14.78 -6.68 9.45
N THR A 133 15.44 -5.55 9.17
CA THR A 133 16.47 -5.42 8.13
C THR A 133 17.88 -5.73 8.64
N GLY A 134 18.03 -5.88 9.96
CA GLY A 134 19.31 -5.82 10.66
C GLY A 134 19.70 -4.40 11.09
N ILE A 135 19.10 -3.36 10.48
CA ILE A 135 19.35 -1.94 10.78
C ILE A 135 18.15 -1.28 11.45
N SER A 136 16.94 -1.62 11.01
CA SER A 136 15.69 -1.21 11.62
C SER A 136 14.61 -2.28 11.44
N ILE A 137 13.43 -2.03 11.98
CA ILE A 137 12.32 -2.97 11.95
C ILE A 137 11.11 -2.27 11.30
N PRO A 138 11.05 -2.17 9.96
CA PRO A 138 9.86 -1.71 9.27
C PRO A 138 8.66 -2.64 9.54
N ASN A 139 7.45 -2.09 9.58
CA ASN A 139 6.21 -2.86 9.64
C ASN A 139 5.54 -2.80 8.27
N LEU A 140 5.18 -3.95 7.71
CA LEU A 140 4.32 -4.00 6.53
C LEU A 140 2.87 -3.85 6.96
N ASP A 141 2.08 -3.11 6.18
CA ASP A 141 0.67 -2.89 6.48
C ASP A 141 -0.11 -4.21 6.49
N PHE A 142 0.19 -5.13 5.57
CA PHE A 142 -0.34 -6.50 5.57
C PHE A 142 0.69 -7.52 5.09
N TYR A 143 0.54 -8.75 5.53
CA TYR A 143 1.47 -9.84 5.30
C TYR A 143 0.72 -11.12 4.97
N LEU A 144 1.22 -11.89 4.00
CA LEU A 144 0.77 -13.23 3.66
C LEU A 144 1.97 -14.16 3.53
N GLU A 145 1.83 -15.39 4.01
CA GLU A 145 2.87 -16.40 3.89
C GLU A 145 2.27 -17.79 3.67
N ASN A 146 2.91 -18.56 2.80
CA ASN A 146 2.69 -20.00 2.66
C ASN A 146 4.05 -20.72 2.66
N LYS A 147 4.08 -22.01 2.31
CA LYS A 147 5.33 -22.80 2.28
C LYS A 147 6.38 -22.33 1.27
N LYS A 148 6.00 -21.53 0.26
CA LYS A 148 6.84 -21.15 -0.89
C LYS A 148 7.13 -19.65 -0.97
N VAL A 149 6.23 -18.80 -0.49
CA VAL A 149 6.28 -17.36 -0.69
C VAL A 149 6.00 -16.60 0.60
N ILE A 150 6.65 -15.44 0.72
CA ILE A 150 6.32 -14.38 1.65
C ILE A 150 5.91 -13.17 0.81
N ILE A 151 4.69 -12.68 1.01
CA ILE A 151 4.14 -11.51 0.32
C ILE A 151 3.91 -10.41 1.34
N GLY A 152 4.68 -9.33 1.22
CA GLY A 152 4.45 -8.11 1.98
C GLY A 152 3.63 -7.12 1.18
N ILE A 153 2.64 -6.51 1.81
CA ILE A 153 1.77 -5.50 1.19
C ILE A 153 1.97 -4.17 1.92
N GLU A 154 2.35 -3.16 1.14
CA GLU A 154 2.40 -1.76 1.55
C GLU A 154 1.20 -1.03 0.93
N SER A 155 0.31 -0.52 1.77
CA SER A 155 -0.93 0.17 1.41
C SER A 155 -0.76 1.69 1.46
N LYS A 156 -1.23 2.38 0.43
CA LYS A 156 -1.30 3.84 0.39
C LYS A 156 -2.69 4.33 0.03
N PHE A 157 -3.10 5.40 0.69
CA PHE A 157 -4.34 6.10 0.37
C PHE A 157 -4.05 7.54 -0.06
N THR A 158 -3.87 8.46 0.89
CA THR A 158 -3.73 9.90 0.60
C THR A 158 -2.29 10.40 0.72
N GLU A 159 -1.37 9.53 1.13
CA GLU A 159 0.05 9.82 1.24
C GLU A 159 0.69 10.19 -0.11
N ILE A 160 0.15 9.65 -1.21
CA ILE A 160 0.61 9.91 -2.57
C ILE A 160 0.44 11.39 -2.98
N PHE A 161 -0.41 12.16 -2.28
CA PHE A 161 -0.60 13.58 -2.59
C PHE A 161 0.52 14.47 -2.03
N THR A 162 1.38 13.93 -1.16
CA THR A 162 2.43 14.71 -0.51
C THR A 162 3.80 14.29 -1.02
N GLU A 163 4.47 15.20 -1.74
CA GLU A 163 5.84 14.96 -2.17
C GLU A 163 6.80 14.94 -0.96
N LYS A 164 7.77 14.03 -1.00
CA LYS A 164 8.78 13.84 0.04
C LYS A 164 10.14 13.59 -0.57
N LEU A 165 11.19 14.03 0.11
CA LEU A 165 12.55 13.65 -0.27
C LEU A 165 12.76 12.15 -0.01
N PRO A 166 13.35 11.39 -0.94
CA PRO A 166 13.64 9.98 -0.74
C PRO A 166 14.40 9.73 0.57
N ASN A 167 15.53 10.41 0.79
CA ASN A 167 16.33 10.28 2.02
C ASN A 167 15.96 11.30 3.10
N LYS A 168 14.67 11.58 3.31
CA LYS A 168 14.23 12.52 4.36
C LYS A 168 14.71 12.06 5.74
N GLY A 169 15.46 12.93 6.42
CA GLY A 169 15.98 12.66 7.77
C GLY A 169 17.01 11.55 7.81
N ASN A 170 17.81 11.38 6.75
CA ASN A 170 18.90 10.41 6.64
C ASN A 170 18.44 8.96 6.86
N ASN A 171 17.19 8.69 6.48
CA ASN A 171 16.51 7.43 6.77
C ASN A 171 17.01 6.25 5.91
N LEU A 172 17.70 6.53 4.79
CA LEU A 172 18.40 5.57 3.94
C LEU A 172 19.91 5.58 4.18
N GLU A 173 20.51 6.72 4.49
CA GLU A 173 21.95 6.86 4.71
C GLU A 173 22.48 5.86 5.75
N LYS A 174 21.70 5.57 6.80
CA LYS A 174 22.03 4.58 7.85
C LYS A 174 22.23 3.14 7.36
N TYR A 175 21.84 2.84 6.11
CA TYR A 175 22.01 1.53 5.46
C TYR A 175 23.33 1.41 4.68
N LEU A 176 24.03 2.50 4.43
CA LEU A 176 25.29 2.48 3.67
C LEU A 176 26.42 1.82 4.48
N ASN A 177 27.23 1.00 3.81
CA ASN A 177 28.45 0.39 4.36
C ASN A 177 28.24 -0.46 5.63
N ARG A 178 27.08 -1.11 5.75
CA ARG A 178 26.71 -1.91 6.93
C ARG A 178 27.08 -3.38 6.79
N LYS A 179 27.80 -3.90 7.79
CA LYS A 179 28.19 -5.33 7.84
C LYS A 179 26.98 -6.25 8.02
N GLU A 180 25.93 -5.74 8.65
CA GLU A 180 24.66 -6.45 8.88
C GLU A 180 23.93 -6.74 7.56
N LEU A 181 24.24 -6.02 6.47
CA LEU A 181 23.58 -6.13 5.17
C LEU A 181 24.39 -6.94 4.14
N LYS A 182 25.40 -7.70 4.58
CA LYS A 182 26.24 -8.54 3.69
C LYS A 182 25.48 -9.60 2.90
N TYR A 183 24.24 -9.89 3.29
CA TYR A 183 23.35 -10.82 2.59
C TYR A 183 22.70 -10.20 1.34
N LEU A 184 22.78 -8.88 1.18
CA LEU A 184 22.35 -8.18 -0.04
C LEU A 184 23.48 -8.17 -1.08
N PRO A 185 23.16 -8.28 -2.38
CA PRO A 185 24.16 -8.14 -3.43
C PRO A 185 24.73 -6.71 -3.45
N ALA A 186 25.99 -6.57 -3.87
CA ALA A 186 26.65 -5.27 -3.94
C ALA A 186 25.92 -4.26 -4.84
N SER A 187 25.26 -4.72 -5.90
CA SER A 187 24.43 -3.89 -6.78
C SER A 187 23.24 -3.25 -6.07
N PHE A 188 22.71 -3.85 -4.99
CA PHE A 188 21.65 -3.24 -4.19
C PHE A 188 22.11 -1.93 -3.54
N MET A 189 23.38 -1.82 -3.17
CA MET A 189 23.94 -0.59 -2.60
C MET A 189 23.93 0.57 -3.60
N ASN A 190 23.98 0.28 -4.91
CA ASN A 190 23.84 1.31 -5.94
C ASN A 190 22.43 1.93 -5.92
N VAL A 191 21.40 1.12 -5.68
CA VAL A 191 20.01 1.60 -5.52
C VAL A 191 19.92 2.50 -4.29
N ILE A 192 20.46 2.07 -3.14
CA ILE A 192 20.44 2.89 -1.92
C ILE A 192 21.20 4.20 -2.15
N ASN A 193 22.42 4.15 -2.72
CA ASN A 193 23.22 5.34 -3.01
C ASN A 193 22.49 6.32 -3.94
N HIS A 194 21.84 5.82 -5.00
CA HIS A 194 21.05 6.64 -5.91
C HIS A 194 20.00 7.47 -5.16
N TYR A 195 19.17 6.82 -4.33
CA TYR A 195 18.11 7.50 -3.57
C TYR A 195 18.63 8.31 -2.37
N VAL A 196 19.81 8.00 -1.84
CA VAL A 196 20.49 8.85 -0.84
C VAL A 196 20.92 10.18 -1.46
N SER A 197 21.46 10.15 -2.68
CA SER A 197 21.88 11.36 -3.41
C SER A 197 20.74 12.14 -4.07
N ASN A 198 19.54 11.56 -4.15
CA ASN A 198 18.42 12.16 -4.85
C ASN A 198 17.79 13.30 -4.03
N THR A 199 17.82 14.51 -4.58
CA THR A 199 17.31 15.74 -3.95
C THR A 199 15.94 16.17 -4.47
N GLU A 200 15.38 15.46 -5.43
CA GLU A 200 14.04 15.73 -5.94
C GLU A 200 12.99 15.16 -5.00
N LYS A 201 11.92 15.93 -4.79
CA LYS A 201 10.77 15.41 -4.04
C LYS A 201 9.99 14.44 -4.93
N LYS A 202 9.53 13.34 -4.34
CA LYS A 202 8.81 12.26 -5.00
C LYS A 202 7.47 12.02 -4.29
N HIS A 203 6.45 11.62 -5.03
CA HIS A 203 5.17 11.19 -4.48
C HIS A 203 5.28 9.77 -3.89
N LEU A 204 6.14 8.92 -4.47
CA LEU A 204 6.46 7.60 -3.97
C LEU A 204 7.43 7.65 -2.77
N ASP A 205 7.17 6.84 -1.75
CA ASP A 205 8.05 6.70 -0.59
C ASP A 205 9.15 5.66 -0.83
N PHE A 206 10.14 6.03 -1.65
CA PHE A 206 11.27 5.17 -2.00
C PHE A 206 11.98 4.60 -0.77
N ALA A 207 12.18 5.42 0.27
CA ALA A 207 12.86 4.96 1.47
C ALA A 207 12.08 3.90 2.24
N GLN A 208 10.75 4.03 2.30
CA GLN A 208 9.92 3.00 2.90
C GLN A 208 9.97 1.70 2.09
N LEU A 209 9.79 1.77 0.77
CA LEU A 209 9.81 0.59 -0.10
C LEU A 209 11.16 -0.14 -0.07
N ILE A 210 12.28 0.59 -0.10
CA ILE A 210 13.62 -0.01 0.04
C ILE A 210 13.75 -0.77 1.36
N LYS A 211 13.26 -0.21 2.47
CA LYS A 211 13.32 -0.88 3.79
C LYS A 211 12.47 -2.15 3.80
N HIS A 212 11.28 -2.13 3.20
CA HIS A 212 10.44 -3.33 3.07
C HIS A 212 11.11 -4.38 2.19
N THR A 213 11.69 -4.00 1.05
CA THR A 213 12.47 -4.91 0.20
C THR A 213 13.58 -5.59 0.99
N ILE A 214 14.38 -4.84 1.76
CA ILE A 214 15.46 -5.40 2.58
C ILE A 214 14.89 -6.36 3.64
N GLY A 215 13.81 -5.97 4.33
CA GLY A 215 13.16 -6.80 5.35
C GLY A 215 12.61 -8.10 4.79
N LEU A 216 11.97 -8.05 3.61
CA LEU A 216 11.42 -9.20 2.90
C LEU A 216 12.52 -10.14 2.41
N ILE A 217 13.59 -9.62 1.81
CA ILE A 217 14.74 -10.44 1.39
C ILE A 217 15.34 -11.17 2.60
N ASN A 218 15.54 -10.47 3.71
CA ASN A 218 16.07 -11.07 4.93
C ASN A 218 15.16 -12.17 5.48
N ALA A 219 13.84 -11.95 5.49
CA ALA A 219 12.87 -12.96 5.93
C ALA A 219 12.84 -14.17 4.99
N GLY A 220 12.78 -13.93 3.67
CA GLY A 220 12.77 -14.97 2.65
C GLY A 220 14.01 -15.85 2.69
N GLN A 221 15.21 -15.27 2.84
CA GLN A 221 16.46 -16.03 2.96
C GLN A 221 16.50 -16.93 4.21
N LYS A 222 15.96 -16.47 5.35
CA LYS A 222 15.96 -17.27 6.60
C LYS A 222 15.03 -18.48 6.55
N CYS A 223 13.96 -18.39 5.78
CA CYS A 223 12.93 -19.41 5.69
C CYS A 223 12.91 -20.14 4.34
N GLU A 224 13.87 -19.86 3.45
CA GLU A 224 13.93 -20.38 2.07
C GLU A 224 12.64 -20.12 1.26
N LYS A 225 12.01 -18.96 1.46
CA LYS A 225 10.78 -18.53 0.78
C LYS A 225 11.06 -17.40 -0.19
N LYS A 226 10.32 -17.39 -1.30
CA LYS A 226 10.39 -16.30 -2.28
C LYS A 226 9.79 -15.02 -1.69
N PRO A 227 10.54 -13.91 -1.61
CA PRO A 227 9.99 -12.63 -1.18
C PRO A 227 9.27 -11.92 -2.35
N VAL A 228 8.10 -11.35 -2.06
CA VAL A 228 7.33 -10.51 -2.99
C VAL A 228 6.90 -9.25 -2.24
N LEU A 229 7.12 -8.08 -2.85
CA LEU A 229 6.62 -6.80 -2.34
C LEU A 229 5.48 -6.32 -3.22
N VAL A 230 4.29 -6.21 -2.64
CA VAL A 230 3.13 -5.57 -3.26
C VAL A 230 3.03 -4.14 -2.76
N TYR A 231 2.98 -3.20 -3.69
CA TYR A 231 2.64 -1.82 -3.39
C TYR A 231 1.22 -1.57 -3.90
N ILE A 232 0.27 -1.49 -2.97
CA ILE A 232 -1.14 -1.22 -3.28
C ILE A 232 -1.52 0.21 -2.95
N TYR A 233 -2.19 0.90 -3.86
CA TYR A 233 -2.48 2.31 -3.71
C TYR A 233 -3.85 2.70 -4.23
N TRP A 234 -4.45 3.71 -3.62
CA TRP A 234 -5.74 4.23 -4.04
C TRP A 234 -5.59 5.19 -5.23
N LEU A 235 -6.52 5.08 -6.18
CA LEU A 235 -6.70 6.02 -7.29
C LEU A 235 -8.18 6.40 -7.40
N PRO A 236 -8.52 7.67 -7.67
CA PRO A 236 -9.84 8.01 -8.16
C PRO A 236 -10.02 7.48 -9.59
N LYS A 237 -11.27 7.33 -10.02
CA LYS A 237 -11.59 6.83 -11.37
C LYS A 237 -11.02 7.70 -12.49
N ASN A 238 -10.99 9.02 -12.29
CA ASN A 238 -10.47 10.00 -13.24
C ASN A 238 -9.02 10.42 -12.92
N TRP A 239 -8.22 9.55 -12.29
CA TRP A 239 -6.83 9.87 -11.89
C TRP A 239 -5.96 10.36 -13.07
N PHE A 240 -6.22 9.87 -14.28
CA PHE A 240 -5.48 10.23 -15.50
C PHE A 240 -5.67 11.70 -15.93
N GLU A 241 -6.56 12.45 -15.28
CA GLU A 241 -6.73 13.88 -15.50
C GLU A 241 -5.73 14.73 -14.69
N PHE A 242 -5.06 14.16 -13.68
CA PHE A 242 -4.20 14.90 -12.75
C PHE A 242 -2.73 14.49 -12.85
N ASN A 243 -1.85 15.49 -12.84
CA ASN A 243 -0.41 15.28 -13.01
C ASN A 243 0.24 14.51 -11.85
N MET A 244 -0.28 14.65 -10.62
CA MET A 244 0.31 13.99 -9.45
C MET A 244 0.23 12.45 -9.52
N PHE A 245 -0.89 11.90 -10.00
CA PHE A 245 -1.03 10.45 -10.16
C PHE A 245 -0.17 9.93 -11.31
N LYS A 246 -0.04 10.69 -12.40
CA LYS A 246 0.88 10.35 -13.50
C LYS A 246 2.32 10.28 -13.02
N LYS A 247 2.79 11.33 -12.32
CA LYS A 247 4.13 11.36 -11.71
C LYS A 247 4.35 10.22 -10.72
N HIS A 248 3.34 9.90 -9.91
CA HIS A 248 3.41 8.78 -8.98
C HIS A 248 3.53 7.44 -9.74
N ASN A 249 2.80 7.25 -10.83
CA ASN A 249 2.91 6.07 -11.69
C ASN A 249 4.30 5.96 -12.34
N ASP A 250 4.85 7.07 -12.86
CA ASP A 250 6.21 7.09 -13.44
C ASP A 250 7.27 6.69 -12.39
N GLN A 251 7.09 7.12 -11.13
CA GLN A 251 7.98 6.78 -10.01
C GLN A 251 7.85 5.31 -9.58
N ILE A 252 6.67 4.71 -9.72
CA ILE A 252 6.47 3.27 -9.52
C ILE A 252 7.27 2.48 -10.55
N ASP A 253 7.21 2.88 -11.82
CA ASP A 253 7.97 2.22 -12.90
C ASP A 253 9.48 2.38 -12.69
N GLU A 254 9.93 3.58 -12.30
CA GLU A 254 11.31 3.84 -11.89
C GLU A 254 11.77 2.87 -10.78
N PHE A 255 10.97 2.74 -9.71
CA PHE A 255 11.28 1.83 -8.61
C PHE A 255 11.30 0.37 -9.06
N LYS A 256 10.30 -0.05 -9.84
CA LYS A 256 10.17 -1.42 -10.36
C LYS A 256 11.40 -1.83 -11.16
N ILE A 257 11.93 -0.95 -12.00
CA ILE A 257 13.17 -1.20 -12.74
C ILE A 257 14.34 -1.33 -11.75
N ALA A 258 14.46 -0.38 -10.82
CA ALA A 258 15.58 -0.30 -9.89
C ALA A 258 15.74 -1.53 -8.98
N ILE A 259 14.65 -2.21 -8.61
CA ILE A 259 14.70 -3.36 -7.69
C ILE A 259 14.53 -4.74 -8.36
N SER A 260 14.36 -4.79 -9.69
CA SER A 260 13.89 -5.98 -10.41
C SER A 260 14.80 -7.20 -10.27
N ASP A 261 16.10 -6.99 -10.07
CA ASP A 261 17.09 -8.06 -9.85
C ASP A 261 17.04 -8.66 -8.43
N PHE A 262 16.30 -8.07 -7.50
CA PHE A 262 16.39 -8.39 -6.07
C PHE A 262 15.12 -8.98 -5.49
N ILE A 263 13.95 -8.58 -5.98
CA ILE A 263 12.66 -9.01 -5.48
C ILE A 263 11.59 -8.90 -6.57
N ASP A 264 10.56 -9.74 -6.49
CA ASP A 264 9.34 -9.52 -7.25
C ASP A 264 8.58 -8.33 -6.65
N PHE A 265 8.54 -7.21 -7.38
CA PHE A 265 7.75 -6.04 -7.01
C PHE A 265 6.50 -5.92 -7.87
N VAL A 266 5.35 -5.89 -7.21
CA VAL A 266 4.04 -5.86 -7.86
C VAL A 266 3.29 -4.60 -7.44
N PRO A 267 3.32 -3.54 -8.26
CA PRO A 267 2.42 -2.41 -8.06
C PRO A 267 1.00 -2.76 -8.52
N MET A 268 -0.01 -2.32 -7.77
CA MET A 268 -1.42 -2.54 -8.10
C MET A 268 -2.26 -1.41 -7.51
N SER A 269 -3.26 -0.90 -8.23
CA SER A 269 -4.22 0.00 -7.59
C SER A 269 -5.31 -0.78 -6.85
N TYR A 270 -5.97 -0.17 -5.86
CA TYR A 270 -7.17 -0.76 -5.27
C TYR A 270 -8.28 -1.00 -6.29
N LEU A 271 -8.38 -0.18 -7.34
CA LEU A 271 -9.32 -0.40 -8.45
C LEU A 271 -8.99 -1.70 -9.19
N ASP A 272 -7.71 -1.96 -9.50
CA ASP A 272 -7.27 -3.20 -10.14
C ASP A 272 -7.52 -4.41 -9.24
N PHE A 273 -7.23 -4.27 -7.94
CA PHE A 273 -7.52 -5.30 -6.94
C PHE A 273 -9.01 -5.64 -6.93
N TRP A 274 -9.90 -4.64 -6.85
CA TRP A 274 -11.34 -4.87 -6.88
C TRP A 274 -11.86 -5.39 -8.22
N ASN A 275 -11.23 -5.02 -9.35
CA ASN A 275 -11.60 -5.53 -10.66
C ASN A 275 -11.26 -7.03 -10.79
N TYR A 276 -10.09 -7.43 -10.26
CA TYR A 276 -9.59 -8.78 -10.40
C TYR A 276 -10.19 -9.73 -9.37
N TYR A 277 -10.22 -9.33 -8.09
CA TYR A 277 -10.65 -10.20 -6.99
C TYR A 277 -12.13 -10.02 -6.61
N GLY A 278 -12.79 -8.94 -7.08
CA GLY A 278 -14.21 -8.68 -6.77
C GLY A 278 -15.21 -9.56 -7.50
N ILE A 279 -14.78 -10.41 -8.43
CA ILE A 279 -15.63 -11.39 -9.12
C ILE A 279 -15.74 -12.71 -8.36
N GLU A 280 -14.82 -12.98 -7.43
CA GLU A 280 -14.84 -14.16 -6.59
C GLU A 280 -16.01 -14.06 -5.62
N GLU A 281 -16.84 -15.10 -5.51
CA GLU A 281 -18.08 -15.06 -4.73
C GLU A 281 -17.82 -14.69 -3.26
N THR A 282 -16.70 -15.17 -2.70
CA THR A 282 -16.23 -14.86 -1.34
C THR A 282 -15.98 -13.35 -1.12
N PHE A 283 -15.54 -12.62 -2.15
CA PHE A 283 -15.14 -11.21 -2.05
C PHE A 283 -16.17 -10.25 -2.61
N LYS A 284 -17.11 -10.73 -3.41
CA LYS A 284 -18.03 -9.92 -4.22
C LYS A 284 -18.82 -8.90 -3.39
N GLU A 285 -19.41 -9.33 -2.27
CA GLU A 285 -20.19 -8.43 -1.40
C GLU A 285 -19.28 -7.39 -0.73
N THR A 286 -18.16 -7.81 -0.17
CA THR A 286 -17.19 -6.90 0.49
C THR A 286 -16.60 -5.89 -0.51
N VAL A 287 -16.25 -6.33 -1.71
CA VAL A 287 -15.74 -5.46 -2.77
C VAL A 287 -16.83 -4.50 -3.28
N SER A 288 -18.09 -4.93 -3.33
CA SER A 288 -19.20 -4.02 -3.64
C SER A 288 -19.29 -2.86 -2.64
N GLU A 289 -19.21 -3.14 -1.34
CA GLU A 289 -19.21 -2.10 -0.30
C GLU A 289 -17.95 -1.22 -0.35
N MET A 290 -16.79 -1.82 -0.65
CA MET A 290 -15.55 -1.07 -0.87
C MET A 290 -15.68 -0.03 -1.97
N ARG A 291 -16.21 -0.44 -3.13
CA ARG A 291 -16.43 0.47 -4.25
C ARG A 291 -17.41 1.57 -3.87
N ARG A 292 -18.50 1.20 -3.19
CA ARG A 292 -19.50 2.16 -2.70
C ARG A 292 -18.87 3.26 -1.82
N ARG A 293 -17.84 2.92 -1.03
CA ARG A 293 -17.15 3.84 -0.13
C ARG A 293 -15.95 4.58 -0.74
N TYR A 294 -15.13 3.90 -1.53
CA TYR A 294 -13.82 4.39 -1.94
C TYR A 294 -13.69 4.62 -3.45
N GLU A 295 -14.63 4.18 -4.28
CA GLU A 295 -14.60 4.44 -5.72
C GLU A 295 -15.36 5.75 -6.05
N LEU A 296 -14.62 6.80 -6.40
CA LEU A 296 -15.16 8.11 -6.79
C LEU A 296 -14.37 8.77 -7.92
N ASN A 297 -15.00 9.74 -8.59
CA ASN A 297 -14.31 10.77 -9.37
C ASN A 297 -14.00 11.96 -8.45
N ILE A 298 -12.94 12.70 -8.75
CA ILE A 298 -12.54 13.92 -8.01
C ILE A 298 -12.46 15.14 -8.92
#